data_AF-A0A7Y4U3Q1-F1
#
_entry.id   AF-A0A7Y4U3Q1-F1
#
_cell.length_a   1.000
_cell.length_b   1.000
_cell.length_c   1.000
_cell.angle_alpha   90.00
_cell.angle_beta   90.00
_cell.angle_gamma   90.00
#
_symmetry.space_group_name_H-M   'P 1'
#
loop_
_entity.id
_entity.type
_entity.pdbx_description
1 polymer ?
#
loop_
_entity_poly.entity_id
_entity_poly.type
_entity_poly.pdbx_seq_one_letter_code
_entity_poly.pdbx_strand_id
1 'polypeptide(L)'
;MRRSLIYLCVLLAVGVSACSYSKQRWKELKKQAERRIDDAKSPEEKCAKREGTLFNGQCYTPSEHEPEFAQEECRLRAGLYLDDQCLFPPGKGIVVEREAPEEEAAGKSAE
;
A
#
# COMPACT_ATOMS: atom_id res chain seq x y z
N MET A 1 52.66 34.64 -0.96
CA MET A 1 51.93 33.72 -1.87
C MET A 1 51.43 32.44 -1.19
N ARG A 2 52.22 31.73 -0.35
CA ARG A 2 51.79 30.47 0.32
C ARG A 2 50.51 30.57 1.18
N ARG A 3 50.32 31.68 1.92
CA ARG A 3 49.10 31.90 2.74
C ARG A 3 47.82 32.00 1.88
N SER A 4 47.91 32.59 0.69
CA SER A 4 46.77 32.75 -0.23
C SER A 4 46.27 31.41 -0.76
N LEU A 5 47.19 30.49 -1.06
CA LEU A 5 46.87 29.12 -1.51
C LEU A 5 46.16 28.31 -0.40
N ILE A 6 46.59 28.46 0.85
CA ILE A 6 45.97 27.76 1.98
C ILE A 6 44.52 28.23 2.19
N TYR A 7 44.27 29.54 2.15
CA TYR A 7 42.90 30.08 2.24
C TYR A 7 42.00 29.60 1.10
N LEU A 8 42.53 29.50 -0.12
CA LEU A 8 41.79 29.05 -1.29
C LEU A 8 41.42 27.56 -1.20
N CYS A 9 42.31 26.71 -0.67
CA CYS A 9 42.02 25.30 -0.41
C CYS A 9 40.98 25.10 0.70
N VAL A 10 41.02 25.90 1.78
CA VAL A 10 40.03 25.81 2.86
C VAL A 10 38.64 26.25 2.38
N LEU A 11 38.56 27.32 1.59
CA LEU A 11 37.29 27.78 1.00
C LEU A 11 36.68 26.74 0.05
N LEU A 12 37.50 26.08 -0.77
CA LEU A 12 37.03 24.99 -1.64
C LEU A 12 36.53 23.78 -0.84
N ALA A 13 37.25 23.37 0.21
CA ALA A 13 36.83 22.26 1.06
C ALA A 13 35.50 22.55 1.78
N VAL A 14 35.31 23.78 2.27
CA VAL A 14 34.05 24.19 2.91
C VAL A 14 32.91 24.28 1.90
N GLY A 15 33.16 24.77 0.69
CA GLY A 15 32.15 24.84 -0.39
C GLY A 15 31.64 23.47 -0.83
N VAL A 16 32.51 22.47 -0.95
CA VAL A 16 32.12 21.10 -1.34
C VAL A 16 31.39 20.37 -0.21
N SER A 17 31.77 20.63 1.05
CA SER A 17 31.12 20.04 2.23
C SER A 17 29.69 20.58 2.44
N ALA A 18 29.47 21.87 2.20
CA ALA A 18 28.14 22.49 2.26
C ALA A 18 27.15 21.94 1.21
N CYS A 19 27.65 21.59 0.02
CA CYS A 19 26.84 20.98 -1.06
C CYS A 19 26.44 19.52 -0.77
N SER A 20 27.24 18.78 0.00
CA SER A 20 26.92 17.39 0.35
C SER A 20 25.95 17.30 1.54
N TYR A 21 26.12 18.17 2.54
CA TYR A 21 25.24 18.22 3.70
C TYR A 21 23.81 18.66 3.36
N SER A 22 23.67 19.64 2.45
CA SER A 22 22.36 20.09 1.98
C SER A 22 21.58 18.95 1.29
N LYS A 23 22.20 18.15 0.41
CA LYS A 23 21.52 17.03 -0.26
C LYS A 23 21.01 15.96 0.69
N GLN A 24 21.76 15.59 1.73
CA GLN A 24 21.29 14.62 2.72
C GLN A 24 20.14 15.19 3.56
N ARG A 25 20.24 16.45 3.99
CA ARG A 25 19.21 17.13 4.77
C ARG A 25 17.90 17.32 3.97
N TRP A 26 18.01 17.55 2.66
CA TRP A 26 16.86 17.62 1.75
C TRP A 26 16.09 16.28 1.65
N LYS A 27 16.79 15.14 1.65
CA LYS A 27 16.13 13.81 1.65
C LYS A 27 15.36 13.58 2.94
N GLU A 28 15.93 13.94 4.08
CA GLU A 28 15.29 13.78 5.39
C GLU A 28 14.04 14.66 5.51
N LEU A 29 14.15 15.92 5.09
CA LEU A 29 13.02 16.86 5.06
C LEU A 29 11.90 16.39 4.14
N LYS A 30 12.23 15.86 2.95
CA LYS A 30 11.24 15.31 2.02
C LYS A 30 10.49 14.13 2.65
N LYS A 31 11.21 13.22 3.31
CA LYS A 31 10.62 12.06 4.00
C LYS A 31 9.74 12.46 5.19
N GLN A 32 10.10 13.53 5.90
CA GLN A 32 9.24 14.09 6.95
C GLN A 32 7.99 14.78 6.39
N ALA A 33 8.11 15.51 5.28
CA ALA A 33 6.97 16.14 4.62
C ALA A 33 5.99 15.10 4.10
N GLU A 34 6.47 14.04 3.44
CA GLU A 34 5.63 12.91 3.01
C GLU A 34 4.89 12.28 4.18
N ARG A 35 5.57 12.05 5.32
CA ARG A 35 4.92 11.52 6.52
C ARG A 35 3.84 12.46 7.06
N ARG A 36 4.10 13.76 7.15
CA ARG A 36 3.09 14.73 7.61
C ARG A 36 1.89 14.83 6.68
N ILE A 37 2.12 14.71 5.36
CA ILE A 37 1.03 14.68 4.38
C ILE A 37 0.21 13.40 4.55
N ASP A 38 0.87 12.25 4.73
CA ASP A 38 0.17 10.98 4.90
C ASP A 38 -0.56 10.89 6.26
N ASP A 39 0.00 11.48 7.32
CA ASP A 39 -0.68 11.66 8.61
C ASP A 39 -1.90 12.59 8.49
N ALA A 40 -1.79 13.66 7.70
CA ALA A 40 -2.85 14.64 7.49
C ALA A 40 -4.01 14.12 6.62
N LYS A 41 -3.81 13.02 5.87
CA LYS A 41 -4.89 12.42 5.06
C LYS A 41 -6.01 11.90 5.94
N SER A 42 -7.24 12.18 5.51
CA SER A 42 -8.43 11.66 6.17
C SER A 42 -8.46 10.12 6.08
N PRO A 43 -9.17 9.44 7.00
CA PRO A 43 -9.37 7.99 6.89
C PRO A 43 -10.02 7.58 5.55
N GLU A 44 -10.83 8.45 4.95
CA GLU A 44 -11.42 8.22 3.62
C GLU A 44 -10.36 8.26 2.53
N GLU A 45 -9.46 9.25 2.53
CA GLU A 45 -8.35 9.30 1.56
C GLU A 45 -7.41 8.11 1.68
N LYS A 46 -7.16 7.65 2.91
CA LYS A 46 -6.35 6.44 3.16
C LYS A 46 -7.02 5.18 2.62
N CYS A 47 -8.35 5.11 2.70
CA CYS A 47 -9.13 4.00 2.18
C CYS A 47 -9.24 4.05 0.65
N ALA A 48 -9.53 5.21 0.08
CA ALA A 48 -9.60 5.43 -1.36
C ALA A 48 -8.29 5.14 -2.08
N LYS A 49 -7.13 5.38 -1.44
CA LYS A 49 -5.80 5.01 -1.97
C LYS A 49 -5.64 3.50 -2.19
N ARG A 50 -6.41 2.68 -1.47
CA ARG A 50 -6.45 1.21 -1.61
C ARG A 50 -7.64 0.74 -2.43
N GLU A 51 -8.25 1.64 -3.20
CA GLU A 51 -9.48 1.38 -3.96
C GLU A 51 -10.63 0.88 -3.06
N GLY A 52 -10.60 1.25 -1.78
CA GLY A 52 -11.59 0.88 -0.80
C GLY A 52 -12.58 2.00 -0.50
N THR A 53 -13.73 1.60 0.04
CA THR A 53 -14.78 2.49 0.52
C THR A 53 -14.78 2.54 2.04
N LEU A 54 -14.73 3.75 2.62
CA LEU A 54 -14.88 3.91 4.06
C LEU A 54 -16.36 3.86 4.43
N PHE A 55 -16.75 2.89 5.25
CA PHE A 55 -18.10 2.74 5.75
C PHE A 55 -18.08 2.47 7.26
N ASN A 56 -18.81 3.28 8.04
CA ASN A 56 -18.84 3.21 9.51
C ASN A 56 -17.44 3.18 10.17
N GLY A 57 -16.49 3.94 9.61
CA GLY A 57 -15.11 4.02 10.12
C GLY A 57 -14.25 2.79 9.83
N GLN A 58 -14.74 1.82 9.05
CA GLN A 58 -13.97 0.70 8.51
C GLN A 58 -13.75 0.88 7.01
N CYS A 59 -12.56 0.53 6.54
CA CYS A 59 -12.25 0.53 5.12
C CYS A 59 -12.61 -0.82 4.53
N TYR A 60 -13.45 -0.85 3.51
CA TYR A 60 -13.87 -2.05 2.79
C TYR A 60 -13.22 -2.04 1.41
N THR A 61 -12.47 -3.08 1.07
CA THR A 61 -11.76 -3.18 -0.22
C THR A 61 -12.32 -4.31 -1.07
N PRO A 62 -12.28 -4.19 -2.40
CA PRO A 62 -12.56 -5.32 -3.28
C PRO A 62 -11.49 -6.39 -3.08
N SER A 63 -11.89 -7.65 -3.18
CA SER A 63 -10.97 -8.77 -3.13
C SER A 63 -10.58 -9.18 -4.54
N GLU A 64 -9.28 -9.15 -4.88
CA GLU A 64 -8.80 -9.50 -6.22
C GLU A 64 -8.95 -10.99 -6.56
N HIS A 65 -9.23 -11.86 -5.58
CA HIS A 65 -9.16 -13.32 -5.74
C HIS A 65 -10.44 -14.05 -5.31
N GLU A 66 -11.52 -13.32 -5.05
CA GLU A 66 -12.76 -13.92 -4.57
C GLU A 66 -13.85 -13.91 -5.63
N PRO A 67 -14.75 -14.91 -5.61
CA PRO A 67 -15.89 -14.93 -6.49
C PRO A 67 -16.78 -13.70 -6.25
N GLU A 68 -17.38 -13.18 -7.31
CA GLU A 68 -18.41 -12.16 -7.20
C GLU A 68 -19.60 -12.73 -6.43
N PHE A 69 -19.75 -12.34 -5.16
CA PHE A 69 -20.85 -12.78 -4.32
C PHE A 69 -22.12 -12.02 -4.68
N ALA A 70 -23.23 -12.74 -4.82
CA ALA A 70 -24.56 -12.13 -4.85
C ALA A 70 -24.82 -11.34 -3.54
N GLN A 71 -25.71 -10.35 -3.59
CA GLN A 71 -25.97 -9.46 -2.46
C GLN A 71 -26.30 -10.20 -1.15
N GLU A 72 -27.09 -11.27 -1.21
CA GLU A 72 -27.42 -12.07 -0.02
C GLU A 72 -26.18 -12.77 0.54
N GLU A 73 -25.37 -13.40 -0.31
CA GLU A 73 -24.17 -14.11 0.14
C GLU A 73 -23.11 -13.15 0.68
N CYS A 74 -22.97 -11.98 0.06
CA CYS A 74 -22.13 -10.89 0.55
C CYS A 74 -22.50 -10.48 1.98
N ARG A 75 -23.79 -10.30 2.25
CA ARG A 75 -24.29 -9.96 3.60
C ARG A 75 -24.08 -11.09 4.60
N LEU A 76 -24.28 -12.35 4.20
CA LEU A 76 -24.04 -13.52 5.05
C LEU A 76 -22.56 -13.61 5.49
N ARG A 77 -21.63 -13.22 4.62
CA ARG A 77 -20.19 -13.17 4.90
C ARG A 77 -19.74 -11.88 5.59
N ALA A 78 -20.68 -11.04 6.05
CA ALA A 78 -20.43 -9.74 6.66
C ALA A 78 -19.65 -8.77 5.76
N GLY A 79 -19.80 -8.91 4.44
CA GLY A 79 -19.32 -7.98 3.42
C GLY A 79 -20.27 -6.79 3.23
N LEU A 80 -19.74 -5.75 2.62
CA LEU A 80 -20.48 -4.56 2.19
C LEU A 80 -20.77 -4.68 0.69
N TYR A 81 -22.04 -4.80 0.32
CA TYR A 81 -22.45 -4.84 -1.07
C TYR A 81 -22.65 -3.42 -1.61
N LEU A 82 -21.83 -3.00 -2.57
CA LEU A 82 -21.83 -1.65 -3.15
C LEU A 82 -21.44 -1.75 -4.64
N ASP A 83 -22.12 -1.00 -5.52
CA ASP A 83 -21.83 -0.95 -6.96
C ASP A 83 -21.66 -2.34 -7.62
N ASP A 84 -22.61 -3.24 -7.31
CA ASP A 84 -22.65 -4.64 -7.76
C ASP A 84 -21.45 -5.50 -7.30
N GLN A 85 -20.62 -4.98 -6.40
CA GLN A 85 -19.46 -5.66 -5.85
C GLN A 85 -19.62 -5.93 -4.35
N CYS A 86 -19.04 -7.04 -3.90
CA CYS A 86 -18.92 -7.35 -2.48
C CYS A 86 -17.54 -6.92 -1.96
N LEU A 87 -17.53 -6.01 -1.00
CA LEU A 87 -16.31 -5.47 -0.39
C LEU A 87 -16.13 -6.03 1.02
N PHE A 88 -14.89 -6.26 1.44
CA PHE A 88 -14.59 -6.84 2.75
C PHE A 88 -13.61 -5.98 3.55
N PRO A 89 -13.71 -6.00 4.90
CA PRO A 89 -12.78 -5.29 5.74
C PRO A 89 -11.44 -6.03 5.82
N PRO A 90 -10.30 -5.32 5.95
CA PRO A 90 -8.99 -5.93 6.05
C PRO A 90 -8.90 -6.78 7.33
N GLY A 91 -8.50 -8.05 7.18
CA GLY A 91 -8.23 -8.96 8.30
C GLY A 91 -9.38 -9.91 8.67
N LYS A 92 -10.58 -9.73 8.12
CA LYS A 92 -11.55 -10.83 8.04
C LYS A 92 -11.25 -11.58 6.75
N GLY A 93 -10.30 -12.50 6.81
CA GLY A 93 -10.14 -13.48 5.72
C GLY A 93 -11.50 -14.14 5.53
N ILE A 94 -12.12 -13.94 4.38
CA ILE A 94 -13.27 -14.73 4.00
C ILE A 94 -12.72 -16.16 3.94
N VAL A 95 -13.18 -17.00 4.85
CA VAL A 95 -12.92 -18.43 4.77
C VAL A 95 -13.74 -18.89 3.57
N VAL A 96 -13.13 -18.82 2.38
CA VAL A 96 -13.60 -19.54 1.22
C VAL A 96 -13.27 -20.99 1.54
N GLU A 97 -14.26 -21.71 2.07
CA GLU A 97 -14.22 -23.16 2.14
C GLU A 97 -14.01 -23.64 0.72
N ARG A 98 -12.76 -23.98 0.41
CA ARG A 98 -12.33 -24.44 -0.91
C ARG A 98 -12.91 -25.84 -1.02
N GLU A 99 -14.14 -25.96 -1.49
CA GLU A 99 -14.64 -27.24 -1.99
C GLU A 99 -13.64 -27.66 -3.07
N ALA A 100 -12.85 -28.68 -2.74
CA ALA A 100 -11.87 -29.23 -3.66
C ALA A 100 -12.63 -29.65 -4.92
N PRO A 101 -12.13 -29.34 -6.13
CA PRO A 101 -12.72 -29.91 -7.32
C PRO A 101 -12.64 -31.43 -7.17
N GLU A 102 -13.80 -32.10 -7.17
CA GLU A 102 -13.85 -33.55 -7.35
C GLU A 102 -13.00 -33.87 -8.58
N GLU A 103 -11.94 -34.65 -8.38
CA GLU A 103 -11.16 -35.23 -9.48
C GLU A 103 -12.14 -36.04 -10.34
N GLU A 104 -12.53 -35.47 -11.46
CA GLU A 104 -13.10 -36.21 -12.57
C GLU A 104 -12.13 -37.33 -12.94
N ALA A 105 -12.57 -38.56 -12.65
CA ALA A 105 -11.89 -39.79 -13.02
C ALA A 105 -11.79 -39.90 -14.55
N ALA A 106 -10.72 -39.36 -15.13
CA ALA A 106 -10.26 -39.70 -16.47
C ALA A 106 -9.25 -40.85 -16.36
N GLY A 107 -9.71 -42.04 -16.77
CA GLY A 107 -9.04 -43.32 -16.52
C GLY A 107 -7.72 -43.57 -17.25
N LYS A 108 -7.13 -44.73 -16.92
CA LYS A 108 -6.16 -45.42 -17.77
C LYS A 108 -6.20 -46.92 -17.53
N SER A 109 -6.51 -47.66 -18.59
CA SER A 109 -6.34 -49.11 -18.71
C SER A 109 -4.92 -49.56 -18.38
N ALA A 110 -4.80 -50.70 -17.70
CA ALA A 110 -3.75 -51.69 -17.89
C ALA A 110 -4.07 -52.96 -17.08
N GLU A 111 -4.71 -53.94 -17.71
CA GLU A 111 -4.27 -55.36 -17.86
C GLU A 111 -5.39 -56.22 -18.46
#